data_AF-A0A1Z4KLJ3-F1
#
_entry.id   AF-A0A1Z4KLJ3-F1
#
_cell.length_a   1.000
_cell.length_b   1.000
_cell.length_c   1.000
_cell.angle_alpha   90.00
_cell.angle_beta   90.00
_cell.angle_gamma   90.00
#
_symmetry.space_group_name_H-M   'P 1'
#
loop_
_entity.id
_entity.type
_entity.pdbx_description
1 polymer ?
#
loop_
_entity_poly.entity_id
_entity_poly.type
_entity_poly.pdbx_seq_one_letter_code
_entity_poly.pdbx_strand_id
1 'polypeptide(L)'
;MNEFNSHQKTEQTQILAQEDEFKLQQINAEIKDFMETLPSPIVLQQYNSILPNTSERIIAMAEREQEHKHKMREKLIDAQISEFKQERYERRLGQIFGFSLGVISIIAGSIIAIWESTLAGSFIGSTGVIALVFLFLFSSKKSQKNSYILELKNTDIVE
;
A
#
# COMPACT_ATOMS: atom_id res chain seq x y z
N MET A 1 -30.68 43.78 -26.58
CA MET A 1 -29.34 43.84 -27.20
C MET A 1 -28.20 43.87 -26.15
N ASN A 2 -28.39 43.38 -24.92
CA ASN A 2 -27.38 43.49 -23.83
C ASN A 2 -26.97 42.15 -23.16
N GLU A 3 -27.53 41.00 -23.54
CA GLU A 3 -27.16 39.70 -22.95
C GLU A 3 -26.01 39.00 -23.66
N PHE A 4 -25.68 39.39 -24.90
CA PHE A 4 -24.59 38.74 -25.65
C PHE A 4 -23.19 39.10 -25.13
N ASN A 5 -23.04 40.28 -24.49
CA ASN A 5 -21.76 40.76 -23.96
C ASN A 5 -21.42 40.24 -22.55
N SER A 6 -22.38 39.71 -21.78
CA SER A 6 -22.13 39.15 -20.44
C SER A 6 -21.56 37.73 -20.52
N HIS A 7 -22.01 36.91 -21.47
CA HIS A 7 -21.53 35.55 -21.66
C HIS A 7 -20.06 35.51 -22.13
N GLN A 8 -19.67 36.38 -23.08
CA GLN A 8 -18.27 36.44 -23.52
C GLN A 8 -17.29 36.92 -22.44
N LYS A 9 -17.73 37.85 -21.57
CA LYS A 9 -16.90 38.32 -20.45
C LYS A 9 -16.74 37.26 -19.37
N THR A 10 -17.74 36.40 -19.19
CA THR A 10 -17.71 35.29 -18.23
C THR A 10 -16.80 34.16 -18.72
N GLU A 11 -16.87 33.81 -20.01
CA GLU A 11 -15.96 32.84 -20.63
C GLU A 11 -14.50 33.34 -20.64
N GLN A 12 -14.26 34.62 -20.96
CA GLN A 12 -12.91 35.20 -20.90
C GLN A 12 -12.35 35.23 -19.47
N THR A 13 -13.17 35.50 -18.47
CA THR A 13 -12.74 35.49 -17.06
C THR A 13 -12.44 34.07 -16.57
N GLN A 14 -13.19 33.06 -17.05
CA GLN A 14 -12.95 31.66 -16.75
C GLN A 14 -11.66 31.13 -17.41
N ILE A 15 -11.37 31.54 -18.64
CA ILE A 15 -10.14 31.16 -19.36
C ILE A 15 -8.91 31.78 -18.69
N LEU A 16 -8.97 33.05 -18.28
CA LEU A 16 -7.87 33.72 -17.56
C LEU A 16 -7.61 33.08 -16.18
N ALA A 17 -8.66 32.73 -15.44
CA ALA A 17 -8.53 32.04 -14.16
C ALA A 17 -7.95 30.62 -14.31
N GLN A 18 -8.30 29.89 -15.38
CA GLN A 18 -7.69 28.58 -15.68
C GLN A 18 -6.21 28.70 -16.08
N GLU A 19 -5.83 29.76 -16.80
CA GLU A 19 -4.45 29.98 -17.22
C GLU A 19 -3.54 30.35 -16.04
N ASP A 20 -4.05 31.13 -15.08
CA ASP A 20 -3.33 31.46 -13.85
C ASP A 20 -3.14 30.24 -12.94
N GLU A 21 -4.19 29.42 -12.75
CA GLU A 21 -4.10 28.15 -12.01
C GLU A 21 -3.09 27.19 -12.64
N PHE A 22 -3.06 27.09 -13.98
CA PHE A 22 -2.10 26.27 -14.70
C PHE A 22 -0.66 26.75 -14.53
N LYS A 23 -0.42 28.06 -14.60
CA LYS A 23 0.92 28.66 -14.36
C LYS A 23 1.38 28.46 -12.92
N LEU A 24 0.48 28.61 -11.95
CA LEU A 24 0.80 28.36 -10.54
C LEU A 24 1.14 26.90 -10.30
N GLN A 25 0.40 25.97 -10.91
CA GLN A 25 0.73 24.54 -10.86
C GLN A 25 2.10 24.25 -11.49
N GLN A 26 2.42 24.88 -12.63
CA GLN A 26 3.69 24.70 -13.31
C GLN A 26 4.87 25.23 -12.49
N ILE A 27 4.74 26.41 -11.87
CA ILE A 27 5.76 27.00 -10.99
C ILE A 27 5.96 26.12 -9.75
N ASN A 28 4.88 25.63 -9.15
CA ASN A 28 4.97 24.74 -7.98
C ASN A 28 5.63 23.40 -8.33
N ALA A 29 5.38 22.86 -9.53
CA ALA A 29 6.04 21.64 -10.00
C ALA A 29 7.55 21.84 -10.21
N GLU A 30 7.95 22.97 -10.80
CA GLU A 30 9.36 23.32 -11.00
C GLU A 30 10.11 23.54 -9.68
N ILE A 31 9.46 24.17 -8.69
CA ILE A 31 10.03 24.34 -7.34
C ILE A 31 10.15 22.99 -6.63
N LYS A 32 9.19 22.07 -6.80
CA LYS A 32 9.22 20.74 -6.20
C LYS A 32 10.38 19.91 -6.75
N ASP A 33 10.54 19.88 -8.07
CA ASP A 33 11.63 19.17 -8.76
C ASP A 33 13.03 19.74 -8.39
N PHE A 34 13.11 21.06 -8.22
CA PHE A 34 14.30 21.75 -7.73
C PHE A 34 14.66 21.43 -6.26
N MET A 35 13.67 21.08 -5.43
CA MET A 35 13.87 20.67 -4.03
C MET A 35 14.16 19.17 -3.89
N GLU A 36 13.68 18.35 -4.83
CA GLU A 36 13.96 16.92 -4.87
C GLU A 36 15.38 16.59 -5.32
N THR A 37 15.97 17.44 -6.15
CA THR A 37 17.33 17.28 -6.65
C THR A 37 18.27 18.30 -6.00
N LEU A 38 19.43 17.84 -5.52
CA LEU A 38 20.42 18.78 -4.98
C LEU A 38 20.82 19.76 -6.10
N PRO A 39 20.74 21.09 -5.89
CA PRO A 39 21.05 22.06 -6.92
C PRO A 39 22.49 21.90 -7.41
N SER A 40 22.73 22.19 -8.69
CA SER A 40 24.06 22.04 -9.27
C SER A 40 25.13 22.86 -8.51
N PRO A 41 26.41 22.44 -8.53
CA PRO A 41 27.48 23.15 -7.81
C PRO A 41 27.60 24.63 -8.17
N ILE A 42 27.34 24.98 -9.44
CA ILE A 42 27.37 26.36 -9.96
C ILE A 42 26.25 27.18 -9.30
N VAL A 43 25.04 26.62 -9.22
CA VAL A 43 23.88 27.27 -8.59
C VAL A 43 24.08 27.40 -7.08
N LEU A 44 24.62 26.38 -6.42
CA LEU A 44 24.98 26.45 -5.00
C LEU A 44 25.96 27.59 -4.72
N GLN A 45 26.96 27.78 -5.59
CA GLN A 45 27.93 28.87 -5.46
C GLN A 45 27.27 30.25 -5.60
N GLN A 46 26.29 30.38 -6.50
CA GLN A 46 25.51 31.62 -6.66
C GLN A 46 24.71 31.94 -5.38
N TYR A 47 24.06 30.95 -4.78
CA TYR A 47 23.36 31.14 -3.50
C TYR A 47 24.30 31.58 -2.37
N ASN A 48 25.49 30.98 -2.28
CA ASN A 48 26.48 31.38 -1.26
C ASN A 48 27.00 32.80 -1.46
N SER A 49 27.05 33.27 -2.71
CA SER A 49 27.51 34.60 -3.07
C SER A 49 26.49 35.68 -2.68
N ILE A 50 25.20 35.33 -2.63
CA ILE A 50 24.12 36.22 -2.18
C ILE A 50 24.05 36.25 -0.65
N LEU A 51 24.08 35.07 -0.03
CA LEU A 51 24.04 34.92 1.42
C LEU A 51 25.11 33.90 1.85
N PRO A 52 26.11 34.29 2.66
CA PRO A 52 27.17 33.38 3.07
C PRO A 52 26.62 32.18 3.87
N ASN A 53 27.29 31.03 3.74
CA ASN A 53 26.94 29.74 4.35
C ASN A 53 25.61 29.12 3.87
N THR A 54 25.05 29.60 2.76
CA THR A 54 23.78 29.08 2.25
C THR A 54 23.94 27.69 1.64
N SER A 55 25.02 27.43 0.90
CA SER A 55 25.25 26.12 0.28
C SER A 55 25.36 25.01 1.32
N GLU A 56 26.08 25.27 2.42
CA GLU A 56 26.25 24.31 3.52
C GLU A 56 24.91 24.01 4.21
N ARG A 57 24.06 25.03 4.41
CA ARG A 57 22.70 24.84 4.95
C ARG A 57 21.81 24.03 4.02
N ILE A 58 21.91 24.22 2.71
CA ILE A 58 21.15 23.46 1.69
C ILE A 58 21.62 21.99 1.69
N ILE A 59 22.93 21.76 1.66
CA ILE A 59 23.49 20.39 1.70
C ILE A 59 23.10 19.69 3.00
N ALA A 60 23.24 20.35 4.15
CA ALA A 60 22.85 19.78 5.44
C ALA A 60 21.34 19.53 5.53
N MET A 61 20.51 20.30 4.82
CA MET A 61 19.08 20.03 4.70
C MET A 61 18.82 18.77 3.87
N ALA A 62 19.49 18.63 2.73
CA ALA A 62 19.39 17.44 1.88
C ALA A 62 19.88 16.18 2.61
N GLU A 63 20.97 16.26 3.37
CA GLU A 63 21.48 15.13 4.18
C GLU A 63 20.49 14.71 5.27
N ARG A 64 19.90 15.67 5.99
CA ARG A 64 18.86 15.40 7.00
C ARG A 64 17.62 14.76 6.39
N GLU A 65 17.19 15.25 5.23
CA GLU A 65 16.06 14.68 4.50
C GLU A 65 16.37 13.26 4.01
N GLN A 66 17.58 13.03 3.49
CA GLN A 66 18.03 11.71 3.07
C GLN A 66 18.09 10.73 4.25
N GLU A 67 18.62 11.16 5.39
CA GLU A 67 18.66 10.36 6.62
C GLU A 67 17.24 10.02 7.11
N HIS A 68 16.32 10.99 7.07
CA HIS A 68 14.91 10.77 7.39
C HIS A 68 14.27 9.74 6.45
N LYS A 69 14.44 9.89 5.13
CA LYS A 69 13.96 8.96 4.11
C LYS A 69 14.56 7.55 4.28
N HIS A 70 15.84 7.45 4.64
CA HIS A 70 16.48 6.15 4.94
C HIS A 70 15.86 5.48 6.17
N LYS A 71 15.69 6.21 7.27
CA LYS A 71 15.04 5.69 8.50
C LYS A 71 13.59 5.26 8.24
N MET A 72 12.85 5.99 7.41
CA MET A 72 11.49 5.60 7.01
C MET A 72 11.51 4.32 6.16
N ARG A 73 12.40 4.22 5.17
CA ARG A 73 12.54 3.01 4.35
C ARG A 73 12.94 1.79 5.17
N GLU A 74 13.87 1.92 6.11
CA GLU A 74 14.29 0.83 6.99
C GLU A 74 13.12 0.30 7.81
N LYS A 75 12.36 1.19 8.48
CA LYS A 75 11.16 0.81 9.23
C LYS A 75 10.08 0.16 8.36
N LEU A 76 9.92 0.64 7.13
CA LEU A 76 8.96 0.08 6.18
C LEU A 76 9.36 -1.34 5.75
N ILE A 77 10.64 -1.56 5.47
CA ILE A 77 11.19 -2.89 5.14
C ILE A 77 11.02 -3.84 6.34
N ASP A 78 11.35 -3.39 7.54
CA ASP A 78 11.20 -4.19 8.76
C ASP A 78 9.74 -4.59 9.01
N ALA A 79 8.82 -3.63 8.83
CA ALA A 79 7.39 -3.88 8.93
C ALA A 79 6.95 -4.95 7.91
N GLN A 80 7.33 -4.80 6.63
CA GLN A 80 7.02 -5.78 5.59
C GLN A 80 7.56 -7.17 5.93
N ILE A 81 8.82 -7.28 6.37
CA ILE A 81 9.42 -8.56 6.77
C ILE A 81 8.65 -9.20 7.93
N SER A 82 8.23 -8.40 8.91
CA SER A 82 7.47 -8.88 10.07
C SER A 82 6.09 -9.39 9.67
N GLU A 83 5.39 -8.69 8.78
CA GLU A 83 4.09 -9.09 8.26
C GLU A 83 4.18 -10.40 7.45
N PHE A 84 5.19 -10.54 6.58
CA PHE A 84 5.43 -11.78 5.85
C PHE A 84 5.67 -12.97 6.78
N LYS A 85 6.34 -12.77 7.92
CA LYS A 85 6.55 -13.83 8.92
C LYS A 85 5.25 -14.21 9.62
N GLN A 86 4.44 -13.23 10.00
CA GLN A 86 3.15 -13.45 10.66
C GLN A 86 2.18 -14.19 9.74
N GLU A 87 2.05 -13.76 8.48
CA GLU A 87 1.18 -14.43 7.51
C GLU A 87 1.58 -15.89 7.29
N ARG A 88 2.88 -16.19 7.26
CA ARG A 88 3.35 -17.58 7.14
C ARG A 88 3.01 -18.41 8.38
N TYR A 89 3.11 -17.83 9.56
CA TYR A 89 2.78 -18.50 10.81
C TYR A 89 1.28 -18.82 10.89
N GLU A 90 0.42 -17.83 10.63
CA GLU A 90 -1.04 -18.00 10.62
C GLU A 90 -1.50 -19.04 9.60
N ARG A 91 -0.92 -19.04 8.40
CA ARG A 91 -1.22 -20.06 7.37
C ARG A 91 -0.83 -21.46 7.83
N ARG A 92 0.35 -21.62 8.43
CA ARG A 92 0.80 -22.93 8.93
C ARG A 92 -0.10 -23.45 10.04
N LEU A 93 -0.50 -22.59 10.97
CA LEU A 93 -1.47 -22.96 12.02
C LEU A 93 -2.82 -23.35 11.43
N GLY A 94 -3.34 -22.54 10.50
CA GLY A 94 -4.61 -22.84 9.82
C GLY A 94 -4.59 -24.19 9.10
N GLN A 95 -3.48 -24.53 8.45
CA GLN A 95 -3.30 -25.84 7.82
C GLN A 95 -3.25 -26.99 8.83
N ILE A 96 -2.52 -26.82 9.94
CA ILE A 96 -2.42 -27.84 11.00
C ILE A 96 -3.78 -28.06 11.68
N PHE A 97 -4.49 -26.98 12.04
CA PHE A 97 -5.81 -27.08 12.63
C PHE A 97 -6.82 -27.69 11.66
N GLY A 98 -6.81 -27.26 10.39
CA GLY A 98 -7.66 -27.85 9.35
C GLY A 98 -7.41 -29.35 9.17
N PHE A 99 -6.14 -29.77 9.11
CA PHE A 99 -5.78 -31.18 9.04
C PHE A 99 -6.26 -31.96 10.25
N SER A 100 -6.05 -31.44 11.47
CA SER A 100 -6.49 -32.10 12.70
C SER A 100 -8.02 -32.28 12.75
N LEU A 101 -8.79 -31.27 12.36
CA LEU A 101 -10.25 -31.34 12.31
C LEU A 101 -10.73 -32.36 11.26
N GLY A 102 -10.04 -32.44 10.13
CA GLY A 102 -10.29 -33.46 9.11
C GLY A 102 -10.10 -34.88 9.62
N VAL A 103 -8.97 -35.14 10.28
CA VAL A 103 -8.68 -36.44 10.90
C VAL A 103 -9.72 -36.79 11.96
N ILE A 104 -10.06 -35.83 12.83
CA ILE A 104 -11.08 -36.03 13.86
C ILE A 104 -12.44 -36.37 13.24
N SER A 105 -12.84 -35.68 12.17
CA SER A 105 -14.10 -35.95 11.47
C SER A 105 -14.16 -37.34 10.85
N ILE A 106 -13.07 -37.82 10.25
CA ILE A 106 -12.99 -39.18 9.69
C ILE A 106 -13.07 -40.23 10.80
N ILE A 107 -12.34 -40.04 11.90
CA ILE A 107 -12.34 -40.96 13.04
C ILE A 107 -13.74 -41.02 13.67
N ALA A 108 -14.35 -39.86 13.93
CA ALA A 108 -15.69 -39.78 14.51
C ALA A 108 -16.74 -40.43 13.59
N GLY A 109 -16.71 -40.12 12.29
CA GLY A 109 -17.60 -40.76 11.30
C GLY A 109 -17.41 -42.27 11.23
N SER A 110 -16.16 -42.76 11.34
CA SER A 110 -15.85 -44.20 11.35
C SER A 110 -16.40 -44.90 12.59
N ILE A 111 -16.26 -44.31 13.78
CA ILE A 111 -16.80 -44.87 15.03
C ILE A 111 -18.32 -44.99 14.95
N ILE A 112 -19.00 -43.94 14.50
CA ILE A 112 -20.47 -43.91 14.36
C ILE A 112 -20.94 -44.93 13.32
N ALA A 113 -20.22 -45.07 12.21
CA ALA A 113 -20.55 -46.04 11.17
C ALA A 113 -20.50 -47.50 11.65
N ILE A 114 -19.63 -47.80 12.62
CA ILE A 114 -19.48 -49.17 13.18
C ILE A 114 -20.52 -49.43 14.28
N TRP A 115 -20.83 -48.45 15.14
CA TRP A 115 -21.66 -48.67 16.33
C TRP A 115 -23.15 -48.39 16.17
N GLU A 116 -23.53 -47.40 15.37
CA GLU A 116 -24.91 -46.92 15.32
C GLU A 116 -25.53 -47.12 13.94
N SER A 117 -25.00 -46.43 12.94
CA SER A 117 -25.54 -46.47 11.58
C SER A 117 -24.49 -46.05 10.57
N THR A 118 -24.26 -46.92 9.59
CA THR A 118 -23.38 -46.66 8.44
C THR A 118 -23.78 -45.42 7.68
N LEU A 119 -25.08 -45.13 7.59
CA LEU A 119 -25.62 -43.93 6.93
C LEU A 119 -25.24 -42.65 7.67
N ALA A 120 -25.41 -42.62 9.00
CA ALA A 120 -25.06 -41.46 9.82
C ALA A 120 -23.54 -41.19 9.83
N GLY A 121 -22.74 -42.24 10.00
CA GLY A 121 -21.28 -42.14 9.96
C GLY A 121 -20.75 -41.70 8.60
N SER A 122 -21.33 -42.19 7.51
CA SER A 122 -20.97 -41.77 6.14
C SER A 122 -21.31 -40.31 5.87
N PHE A 123 -22.43 -39.81 6.38
CA PHE A 123 -22.82 -38.40 6.23
C PHE A 123 -21.85 -37.45 6.94
N ILE A 124 -21.48 -37.78 8.18
CA ILE A 124 -20.54 -37.00 8.98
C ILE A 124 -19.14 -37.01 8.36
N GLY A 125 -18.66 -38.20 7.96
CA GLY A 125 -17.35 -38.35 7.32
C GLY A 125 -17.26 -37.62 5.97
N SER A 126 -18.26 -37.79 5.10
CA SER A 126 -18.28 -37.15 3.78
C SER A 126 -18.39 -35.63 3.87
N THR A 127 -19.25 -35.12 4.77
CA THR A 127 -19.40 -33.67 4.99
C THR A 127 -18.09 -33.04 5.48
N GLY A 128 -17.37 -33.72 6.38
CA GLY A 128 -16.05 -33.27 6.84
C GLY A 128 -15.04 -33.15 5.70
N VAL A 129 -14.94 -34.17 4.85
CA VAL A 129 -14.03 -34.17 3.69
C VAL A 129 -14.41 -33.07 2.69
N ILE A 130 -15.70 -32.93 2.38
CA ILE A 130 -16.22 -31.88 1.48
C ILE A 130 -15.87 -30.48 2.03
N ALA A 131 -16.04 -30.26 3.34
CA ALA A 131 -15.68 -29.01 3.99
C ALA A 131 -14.19 -28.69 3.87
N LEU A 132 -13.30 -29.68 4.00
CA LEU A 132 -11.85 -29.48 3.80
C LEU A 132 -11.51 -29.10 2.35
N VAL A 133 -12.16 -29.75 1.37
CA VAL A 133 -11.98 -29.44 -0.05
C VAL A 133 -12.38 -28.00 -0.33
N PHE A 134 -13.53 -27.56 0.17
CA PHE A 134 -13.96 -26.17 0.04
C PHE A 134 -13.00 -25.20 0.75
N LEU A 135 -12.59 -25.52 1.98
CA LEU A 135 -11.63 -24.70 2.72
C LEU A 135 -10.33 -24.51 1.92
N PHE A 136 -9.81 -25.59 1.33
CA PHE A 136 -8.59 -25.53 0.52
C PHE A 136 -8.78 -24.71 -0.76
N LEU A 137 -9.92 -24.87 -1.46
CA LEU A 137 -10.23 -24.12 -2.67
C LEU A 137 -10.37 -22.61 -2.40
N PHE A 138 -10.95 -22.23 -1.25
CA PHE A 138 -11.19 -20.83 -0.89
C PHE A 138 -10.04 -20.19 -0.09
N SER A 139 -9.12 -20.96 0.48
CA SER A 139 -7.99 -20.46 1.28
C SER A 139 -7.03 -19.56 0.47
N SER A 140 -6.97 -19.72 -0.85
CA SER A 140 -5.97 -19.09 -1.72
C SER A 140 -6.11 -17.57 -1.95
N LYS A 141 -7.13 -16.88 -1.41
CA LYS A 141 -7.44 -15.49 -1.82
C LYS A 141 -7.05 -14.37 -0.85
N LYS A 142 -6.52 -14.64 0.34
CA LYS A 142 -6.30 -13.58 1.35
C LYS A 142 -4.92 -12.90 1.31
N SER A 143 -3.97 -13.41 0.52
CA SER A 143 -2.56 -12.96 0.52
C SER A 143 -2.26 -11.67 -0.22
N GLN A 144 -3.14 -11.18 -1.10
CA GLN A 144 -2.79 -10.05 -1.99
C GLN A 144 -3.32 -8.70 -1.50
N LYS A 145 -4.37 -8.67 -0.68
CA LYS A 145 -5.03 -7.41 -0.29
C LYS A 145 -4.17 -6.54 0.62
N ASN A 146 -3.25 -7.12 1.40
CA ASN A 146 -2.38 -6.37 2.29
C ASN A 146 -1.25 -5.65 1.51
N SER A 147 -0.72 -6.28 0.47
CA SER A 147 0.35 -5.73 -0.38
C SER A 147 -0.06 -4.40 -1.04
N TYR A 148 -1.29 -4.30 -1.56
CA TYR A 148 -1.79 -3.08 -2.19
C TYR A 148 -2.06 -1.93 -1.22
N ILE A 149 -2.49 -2.23 0.02
CA ILE A 149 -2.75 -1.19 1.03
C ILE A 149 -1.43 -0.62 1.56
N LEU A 150 -0.40 -1.45 1.69
CA LEU A 150 0.95 -1.01 2.03
C LEU A 150 1.56 -0.18 0.90
N GLU A 151 1.31 -0.56 -0.36
CA GLU A 151 1.80 0.17 -1.53
C GLU A 151 1.14 1.56 -1.64
N LEU A 152 -0.18 1.66 -1.46
CA LEU A 152 -0.90 2.94 -1.43
C LEU A 152 -0.43 3.85 -0.30
N LYS A 153 -0.28 3.29 0.91
CA LYS A 153 0.23 4.04 2.06
C LYS A 153 1.70 4.45 1.88
N ASN A 154 2.47 3.71 1.09
CA ASN A 154 3.86 4.05 0.76
C ASN A 154 3.92 5.16 -0.29
N THR A 155 3.07 5.14 -1.32
CA THR A 155 2.97 6.23 -2.30
C THR A 155 2.60 7.57 -1.67
N ASP A 156 1.69 7.60 -0.70
CA ASP A 156 1.32 8.84 0.02
C ASP A 156 2.43 9.43 0.90
N ILE A 157 3.51 8.68 1.17
CA ILE A 157 4.67 9.15 1.97
C ILE A 157 5.83 9.57 1.04
N VAL A 158 5.81 9.15 -0.22
CA VAL A 158 6.88 9.39 -1.20
C VAL A 158 6.56 10.58 -2.12
N GLU A 159 5.28 10.95 -2.27
CA GLU A 159 4.83 12.16 -3.00
C GLU A 159 4.78 13.42 -2.10
#